data_AF-M7YBN9-F1
#
_entry.id   AF-M7YBN9-F1
#
_cell.length_a   1.000
_cell.length_b   1.000
_cell.length_c   1.000
_cell.angle_alpha   90.00
_cell.angle_beta   90.00
_cell.angle_gamma   90.00
#
_symmetry.space_group_name_H-M   'P 1'
#
loop_
_entity.id
_entity.type
_entity.pdbx_description
1 polymer ?
#
loop_
_entity_poly.entity_id
_entity_poly.type
_entity_poly.pdbx_seq_one_letter_code
_entity_poly.pdbx_strand_id
1 'polypeptide(L)'
;MDKRGAFRDNWPFLQDPTCPPELKILAANKITAYWNYVNAHRRLFDCRNPEEQLATVKEVVENYIENRMIIAEFLHFQRHGHVLGQHPIFQEFKNYRNLRKMNPIELIKRKTALEHNIWRIESELRKKGKEHLKVDRERRLQRKRNELSEVDRIIASIK
;
A
#
# COMPACT_ATOMS: atom_id res chain seq x y z
N MET A 1 27.42 -0.11 -20.87
CA MET A 1 26.53 -0.92 -20.00
C MET A 1 26.88 -0.58 -18.57
N ASP A 2 26.10 0.28 -17.95
CA ASP A 2 26.39 0.84 -16.64
C ASP A 2 26.36 -0.27 -15.58
N LYS A 3 27.39 -0.35 -14.73
CA LYS A 3 27.51 -1.33 -13.64
C LYS A 3 26.50 -0.94 -12.56
N ARG A 4 25.22 -1.23 -12.80
CA ARG A 4 24.19 -1.15 -11.76
C ARG A 4 24.60 -2.18 -10.69
N GLY A 5 25.18 -1.71 -9.59
CA GLY A 5 25.45 -2.55 -8.42
C GLY A 5 24.20 -3.33 -8.05
N ALA A 6 24.38 -4.45 -7.36
CA ALA A 6 23.25 -5.21 -6.83
C ALA A 6 22.30 -4.26 -6.10
N PHE A 7 20.99 -4.55 -6.10
CA PHE A 7 20.00 -3.66 -5.47
C PHE A 7 20.39 -3.22 -4.05
N ARG A 8 21.07 -4.10 -3.32
CA ARG A 8 21.60 -3.86 -1.98
C ARG A 8 22.81 -2.91 -1.92
N ASP A 9 23.59 -2.81 -2.99
CA ASP A 9 24.72 -1.87 -3.08
C ASP A 9 24.22 -0.43 -3.16
N ASN A 10 23.07 -0.23 -3.83
CA ASN A 10 22.42 1.08 -3.90
C ASN A 10 21.74 1.46 -2.57
N TRP A 11 21.35 0.48 -1.75
CA TRP A 11 20.58 0.68 -0.51
C TRP A 11 21.19 -0.15 0.64
N PRO A 12 22.41 0.17 1.09
CA PRO A 12 23.16 -0.66 2.04
C PRO A 12 22.46 -0.79 3.39
N PHE A 13 21.70 0.24 3.80
CA PHE A 13 20.91 0.25 5.03
C PHE A 13 19.89 -0.90 5.11
N LEU A 14 19.51 -1.52 4.00
CA LEU A 14 18.58 -2.67 4.03
C LEU A 14 19.20 -3.92 4.67
N GLN A 15 20.52 -3.99 4.76
CA GLN A 15 21.24 -5.06 5.47
C GLN A 15 21.29 -4.82 6.98
N ASP A 16 21.03 -3.59 7.43
CA ASP A 16 21.11 -3.23 8.84
C ASP A 16 19.97 -3.93 9.62
N PRO A 17 20.28 -4.62 10.74
CA PRO A 17 19.26 -5.19 11.61
C PRO A 17 18.33 -4.13 12.23
N THR A 18 18.81 -2.89 12.42
CA THR A 18 18.03 -1.76 12.97
C THR A 18 17.14 -1.08 11.92
N CYS A 19 17.29 -1.45 10.64
CA CYS A 19 16.49 -0.88 9.56
C CYS A 19 14.99 -1.12 9.77
N PRO A 20 14.15 -0.06 9.70
CA PRO A 20 12.71 -0.16 9.86
C PRO A 20 12.10 -1.25 8.97
N PRO A 21 11.24 -2.12 9.51
CA PRO A 21 10.62 -3.20 8.74
C PRO A 21 9.81 -2.67 7.55
N GLU A 22 9.24 -1.46 7.67
CA GLU A 22 8.53 -0.78 6.61
C GLU A 22 9.42 -0.57 5.37
N LEU A 23 10.68 -0.17 5.54
CA LEU A 23 11.61 0.03 4.43
C LEU A 23 12.00 -1.30 3.76
N LYS A 24 12.08 -2.39 4.54
CA LYS A 24 12.33 -3.74 3.98
C LYS A 24 11.15 -4.22 3.13
N ILE A 25 9.91 -3.91 3.54
CA ILE A 25 8.72 -4.20 2.72
C ILE A 25 8.73 -3.33 1.46
N LEU A 26 9.04 -2.04 1.58
CA LEU A 26 9.17 -1.16 0.43
C LEU A 26 10.26 -1.61 -0.54
N ALA A 27 11.32 -2.26 -0.07
CA ALA A 27 12.33 -2.83 -0.94
C ALA A 27 11.76 -3.93 -1.85
N ALA A 28 10.94 -4.83 -1.30
CA ALA A 28 10.24 -5.84 -2.08
C ALA A 28 9.24 -5.19 -3.05
N ASN A 29 8.43 -4.23 -2.56
CA ASN A 29 7.46 -3.52 -3.39
C ASN A 29 8.13 -2.76 -4.55
N LYS A 30 9.31 -2.16 -4.31
CA LYS A 30 10.08 -1.47 -5.34
C LYS A 30 10.53 -2.39 -6.47
N ILE A 31 10.97 -3.60 -6.14
CA ILE A 31 11.35 -4.60 -7.15
C ILE A 31 10.12 -4.95 -8.00
N THR A 32 9.00 -5.24 -7.35
CA THR A 32 7.72 -5.56 -8.03
C THR A 32 7.25 -4.40 -8.91
N ALA A 33 7.19 -3.18 -8.37
CA ALA A 33 6.75 -1.99 -9.10
C ALA A 33 7.65 -1.70 -10.31
N TYR A 34 8.96 -1.87 -10.19
CA TYR A 34 9.87 -1.72 -11.32
C TYR A 34 9.58 -2.72 -12.44
N TRP A 35 9.44 -4.01 -12.12
CA TRP A 35 9.17 -5.03 -13.15
C TRP A 35 7.79 -4.87 -13.78
N ASN A 36 6.77 -4.54 -12.98
CA ASN A 36 5.44 -4.24 -13.50
C ASN A 36 5.48 -3.03 -14.43
N TYR A 37 6.17 -1.95 -14.05
CA TYR A 37 6.38 -0.78 -14.91
C TYR A 37 7.05 -1.17 -16.23
N VAL A 38 8.16 -1.92 -16.19
CA VAL A 38 8.90 -2.34 -17.41
C VAL A 38 8.01 -3.20 -18.31
N ASN A 39 7.27 -4.15 -17.75
CA ASN A 39 6.41 -5.05 -18.50
C ASN A 39 5.18 -4.32 -19.08
N ALA A 40 4.54 -3.44 -18.31
CA ALA A 40 3.42 -2.63 -18.78
C ALA A 40 3.88 -1.63 -19.85
N HIS A 41 5.05 -1.02 -19.70
CA HIS A 41 5.62 -0.12 -20.70
C HIS A 41 5.91 -0.84 -22.03
N ARG A 42 6.36 -2.10 -21.99
CA ARG A 42 6.51 -2.92 -23.21
C ARG A 42 5.14 -3.18 -23.86
N ARG A 43 4.16 -3.62 -23.08
CA ARG A 43 2.79 -3.90 -23.57
C ARG A 43 2.13 -2.69 -24.20
N LEU A 44 2.46 -1.47 -23.75
CA LEU A 44 1.92 -0.23 -24.31
C LEU A 44 2.11 -0.14 -25.83
N PHE A 45 3.21 -0.69 -26.37
CA PHE A 45 3.49 -0.70 -27.80
C PHE A 45 2.75 -1.79 -28.58
N ASP A 46 2.22 -2.80 -27.88
CA ASP A 46 1.51 -3.94 -28.46
C ASP A 46 -0.03 -3.79 -28.40
N CYS A 47 -0.54 -2.79 -27.68
CA CYS A 47 -1.98 -2.56 -27.51
C CYS A 47 -2.68 -2.29 -28.85
N ARG A 48 -3.81 -2.96 -29.08
CA ARG A 48 -4.56 -2.86 -30.36
C ARG A 48 -5.86 -2.08 -30.27
N ASN A 49 -6.32 -1.78 -29.05
CA ASN A 49 -7.56 -1.04 -28.83
C ASN A 49 -7.40 0.03 -27.72
N PRO A 50 -8.24 1.08 -27.74
CA PRO A 50 -8.14 2.18 -26.77
C PRO A 50 -8.39 1.79 -25.31
N GLU A 51 -9.21 0.78 -25.04
CA GLU A 51 -9.51 0.33 -23.67
C GLU A 51 -8.29 -0.35 -23.03
N GLU A 52 -7.64 -1.24 -23.78
CA GLU A 52 -6.40 -1.90 -23.42
C GLU A 52 -5.26 -0.89 -23.24
N GLN A 53 -5.17 0.10 -24.13
CA GLN A 53 -4.21 1.20 -24.02
C GLN A 53 -4.44 1.98 -22.72
N LEU A 54 -5.68 2.37 -22.41
CA LEU A 54 -6.01 3.10 -21.19
C LEU A 54 -5.67 2.29 -19.93
N ALA A 55 -6.00 0.99 -19.92
CA ALA A 55 -5.65 0.11 -18.80
C ALA A 55 -4.14 -0.01 -18.61
N THR A 56 -3.39 -0.18 -19.71
CA THR A 56 -1.93 -0.31 -19.69
C THR A 56 -1.24 0.99 -19.27
N VAL A 57 -1.71 2.14 -19.74
CA VAL A 57 -1.21 3.47 -19.30
C VAL A 57 -1.42 3.65 -17.80
N LYS A 58 -2.59 3.28 -17.27
CA LYS A 58 -2.85 3.36 -15.82
C LYS A 58 -1.83 2.54 -15.04
N GLU A 59 -1.59 1.30 -15.46
CA GLU A 59 -0.62 0.42 -14.81
C GLU A 59 0.81 0.98 -14.86
N VAL A 60 1.24 1.51 -16.02
CA VAL A 60 2.55 2.19 -16.17
C VAL A 60 2.67 3.34 -15.18
N VAL A 61 1.67 4.23 -15.13
CA VAL A 61 1.69 5.42 -14.30
C VAL A 61 1.68 5.05 -12.81
N GLU A 62 0.81 4.14 -12.40
CA GLU A 62 0.69 3.69 -11.01
C GLU A 62 2.00 3.07 -10.51
N ASN A 63 2.59 2.15 -11.27
CA ASN A 63 3.85 1.50 -10.89
C ASN A 63 5.04 2.48 -10.92
N TYR A 64 5.03 3.45 -11.84
CA TYR A 64 6.04 4.50 -11.87
C TYR A 64 5.97 5.38 -10.62
N ILE A 65 4.77 5.85 -10.25
CA ILE A 65 4.54 6.68 -9.06
C ILE A 65 4.94 5.92 -7.79
N GLU A 66 4.49 4.67 -7.64
CA GLU A 66 4.86 3.82 -6.49
C GLU A 66 6.38 3.69 -6.37
N ASN A 67 7.07 3.32 -7.46
CA ASN A 67 8.52 3.19 -7.47
C ASN A 67 9.23 4.52 -7.13
N ARG A 68 8.71 5.67 -7.59
CA ARG A 68 9.27 6.99 -7.28
C ARG A 68 9.06 7.39 -5.82
N MET A 69 7.89 7.11 -5.25
CA MET A 69 7.62 7.34 -3.83
C MET A 69 8.56 6.52 -2.95
N ILE A 70 8.78 5.24 -3.28
CA ILE A 70 9.71 4.40 -2.52
C ILE A 70 11.15 4.92 -2.64
N ILE A 71 11.58 5.35 -3.83
CA ILE A 71 12.91 5.96 -4.00
C ILE A 71 13.06 7.22 -3.13
N ALA A 72 12.03 8.05 -3.03
CA ALA A 72 12.08 9.25 -2.19
C ALA A 72 12.29 8.89 -0.70
N GLU A 73 11.57 7.88 -0.20
CA GLU A 73 11.77 7.35 1.16
C GLU A 73 13.18 6.83 1.38
N PHE A 74 13.70 6.05 0.42
CA PHE A 74 15.02 5.43 0.54
C PHE A 74 16.14 6.48 0.53
N LEU A 75 16.06 7.46 -0.36
CA LEU A 75 17.01 8.56 -0.41
C LEU A 75 16.97 9.41 0.87
N HIS A 76 15.78 9.68 1.40
CA HIS A 76 15.64 10.42 2.65
C HIS A 76 16.25 9.65 3.83
N PHE A 77 15.93 8.36 3.97
CA PHE A 77 16.47 7.52 5.02
C PHE A 77 18.00 7.40 4.95
N GLN A 78 18.54 7.21 3.74
CA GLN A 78 19.99 7.14 3.54
C GLN A 78 20.71 8.44 3.91
N ARG A 79 20.06 9.60 3.73
CA ARG A 79 20.65 10.91 4.05
C ARG A 79 20.49 11.31 5.51
N HIS A 80 19.38 10.97 6.14
CA HIS A 80 18.98 11.52 7.45
C HIS A 80 18.81 10.48 8.56
N GLY A 81 18.90 9.18 8.25
CA GLY A 81 18.78 8.09 9.22
C GLY A 81 17.37 7.86 9.79
N HIS A 82 16.34 8.54 9.28
CA HIS A 82 14.95 8.37 9.68
C HIS A 82 14.02 8.40 8.47
N VAL A 83 12.80 7.86 8.63
CA VAL A 83 11.83 7.73 7.52
C VAL A 83 11.21 9.08 7.17
N LEU A 84 10.93 9.31 5.87
CA LEU A 84 10.20 10.51 5.44
C LEU A 84 8.71 10.38 5.79
N GLY A 85 8.14 9.19 5.65
CA GLY A 85 6.80 8.86 6.10
C GLY A 85 5.67 9.33 5.19
N GLN A 86 5.97 9.68 3.93
CA GLN A 86 4.98 10.05 2.92
C GLN A 86 4.33 8.85 2.27
N HIS A 87 5.05 7.72 2.17
CA HIS A 87 4.48 6.51 1.58
C HIS A 87 3.28 5.98 2.42
N PRO A 88 2.13 5.62 1.81
CA PRO A 88 0.93 5.19 2.52
C PRO A 88 1.15 4.06 3.53
N ILE A 89 2.11 3.17 3.26
CA ILE A 89 2.51 2.07 4.15
C ILE A 89 2.82 2.55 5.57
N PHE A 90 3.46 3.72 5.74
CA PHE A 90 3.81 4.21 7.08
C PHE A 90 2.57 4.57 7.89
N GLN A 91 1.55 5.12 7.24
CA GLN A 91 0.28 5.42 7.89
C GLN A 91 -0.46 4.12 8.27
N GLU A 92 -0.41 3.09 7.43
CA GLU A 92 -0.99 1.78 7.74
C GLU A 92 -0.30 1.14 8.95
N PHE A 93 1.04 1.12 8.97
CA PHE A 93 1.82 0.62 10.11
C PHE A 93 1.55 1.41 11.39
N LYS A 94 1.44 2.74 11.30
CA LYS A 94 1.06 3.58 12.43
C LYS A 94 -0.32 3.21 12.96
N ASN A 95 -1.29 2.96 12.08
CA ASN A 95 -2.63 2.53 12.46
C ASN A 95 -2.57 1.16 13.17
N TYR A 96 -1.84 0.19 12.63
CA TYR A 96 -1.70 -1.13 13.26
C TYR A 96 -1.01 -1.07 14.63
N ARG A 97 0.04 -0.26 14.76
CA ARG A 97 0.69 -0.01 16.07
C ARG A 97 -0.28 0.61 17.07
N ASN A 98 -1.16 1.52 16.63
CA ASN A 98 -2.18 2.12 17.49
C ASN A 98 -3.24 1.09 17.90
N LEU A 99 -3.70 0.23 17.00
CA LEU A 99 -4.65 -0.84 17.32
C LEU A 99 -4.09 -1.77 18.41
N ARG A 100 -2.82 -2.15 18.31
CA ARG A 100 -2.16 -3.02 19.31
C ARG A 100 -2.01 -2.38 20.69
N LYS A 101 -2.09 -1.04 20.78
CA LYS A 101 -2.05 -0.30 22.04
C LYS A 101 -3.43 -0.09 22.67
N MET A 102 -4.51 -0.34 21.92
CA MET A 102 -5.87 -0.19 22.42
C MET A 102 -6.16 -1.25 23.48
N ASN A 103 -6.93 -0.86 24.50
CA ASN A 103 -7.41 -1.82 25.48
C ASN A 103 -8.53 -2.71 24.88
N PRO A 104 -8.86 -3.87 25.51
CA PRO A 104 -9.87 -4.78 24.98
C PRO A 104 -11.24 -4.13 24.73
N ILE A 105 -11.66 -3.19 25.57
CA ILE A 105 -12.95 -2.49 25.43
C ILE A 105 -12.94 -1.58 24.20
N GLU A 106 -11.85 -0.85 23.98
CA GLU A 106 -11.63 -0.01 22.79
C GLU A 106 -11.57 -0.84 21.51
N LEU A 107 -10.93 -2.01 21.55
CA LEU A 107 -10.88 -2.94 20.41
C LEU A 107 -12.28 -3.43 20.02
N ILE A 108 -13.11 -3.80 21.00
CA ILE A 108 -14.49 -4.22 20.74
C ILE A 108 -15.31 -3.05 20.17
N LYS A 109 -15.18 -1.84 20.73
CA LYS A 109 -15.84 -0.64 20.19
C LYS A 109 -15.37 -0.31 18.78
N ARG A 110 -14.07 -0.50 18.49
CA ARG A 110 -13.50 -0.28 17.15
C ARG A 110 -14.05 -1.29 16.16
N LYS A 111 -14.13 -2.57 16.55
CA LYS A 111 -14.72 -3.65 15.75
C LYS A 111 -16.15 -3.31 15.32
N THR A 112 -17.03 -3.01 16.28
CA THR A 112 -18.44 -2.71 15.96
C THR A 112 -18.59 -1.47 15.08
N ALA A 113 -17.77 -0.44 15.31
CA ALA A 113 -17.74 0.74 14.45
C ALA A 113 -17.27 0.40 13.01
N LEU A 114 -16.29 -0.49 12.86
CA LEU A 114 -15.81 -0.93 11.54
C LEU A 114 -16.86 -1.75 10.80
N GLU A 115 -17.52 -2.70 11.48
CA GLU A 115 -18.62 -3.49 10.91
C GLU A 115 -19.76 -2.60 10.40
N HIS A 116 -20.20 -1.61 11.19
CA HIS A 116 -21.22 -0.67 10.78
C HIS A 116 -20.79 0.18 9.56
N ASN A 117 -19.53 0.65 9.55
CA ASN A 117 -19.01 1.41 8.42
C ASN A 117 -18.92 0.57 7.14
N ILE A 118 -18.49 -0.68 7.25
CA ILE A 118 -18.45 -1.64 6.12
C ILE A 118 -19.86 -1.83 5.57
N TRP A 119 -20.83 -2.13 6.43
CA TRP A 119 -22.22 -2.30 6.03
C TRP A 119 -22.77 -1.05 5.32
N ARG A 120 -22.45 0.14 5.83
CA ARG A 120 -22.86 1.41 5.20
C ARG A 120 -22.27 1.56 3.80
N ILE A 121 -20.97 1.31 3.63
CA ILE A 121 -20.31 1.43 2.33
C ILE A 121 -20.85 0.39 1.34
N GLU A 122 -21.09 -0.85 1.78
CA GLU A 122 -21.71 -1.89 0.96
C GLU A 122 -23.14 -1.50 0.54
N SER A 123 -23.91 -0.89 1.43
CA SER A 123 -25.24 -0.34 1.12
C SER A 123 -25.16 0.77 0.07
N GLU A 124 -24.17 1.66 0.17
CA GLU A 124 -23.93 2.70 -0.83
C GLU A 124 -23.50 2.14 -2.20
N LEU A 125 -22.77 1.03 -2.23
CA LEU A 125 -22.36 0.32 -3.45
C LEU A 125 -23.54 -0.40 -4.12
N ARG A 126 -24.52 -0.89 -3.36
CA ARG A 126 -25.74 -1.50 -3.92
C ARG A 126 -26.66 -0.49 -4.62
N LYS A 127 -26.60 0.80 -4.24
CA LYS A 127 -27.43 1.86 -4.83
C LYS A 127 -26.94 2.19 -6.25
N LYS A 128 -27.81 2.04 -7.24
CA LYS A 128 -27.54 2.41 -8.65
C LYS A 128 -27.40 3.93 -8.81
N GLY A 129 -26.57 4.38 -9.76
CA GLY A 129 -26.50 5.78 -10.21
C GLY A 129 -25.21 6.57 -9.91
N LYS A 130 -24.18 5.96 -9.31
CA LYS A 130 -22.91 6.64 -8.97
C LYS A 130 -21.66 5.79 -9.33
N GLU A 131 -21.58 5.33 -10.57
CA GLU A 131 -20.49 4.45 -11.04
C GLU A 131 -19.11 5.11 -10.89
N HIS A 132 -19.01 6.43 -11.12
CA HIS A 132 -17.77 7.19 -10.95
C HIS A 132 -17.24 7.17 -9.49
N LEU A 133 -18.08 6.92 -8.48
CA LEU A 133 -17.64 6.80 -7.08
C LEU A 133 -17.32 5.36 -6.68
N LYS A 134 -17.59 4.37 -7.54
CA LYS A 134 -17.46 2.96 -7.20
C LYS A 134 -16.04 2.60 -6.84
N VAL A 135 -15.07 3.05 -7.63
CA VAL A 135 -13.63 2.79 -7.41
C VAL A 135 -13.17 3.32 -6.04
N ASP A 136 -13.53 4.56 -5.68
CA ASP A 136 -13.19 5.12 -4.36
C ASP A 136 -13.88 4.34 -3.23
N ARG A 137 -15.16 4.00 -3.40
CA ARG A 137 -15.92 3.22 -2.41
C ARG A 137 -15.33 1.84 -2.17
N GLU A 138 -14.94 1.13 -3.23
CA GLU A 138 -14.28 -0.17 -3.15
C GLU A 138 -12.92 -0.05 -2.44
N ARG A 139 -12.13 0.97 -2.76
CA ARG A 139 -10.85 1.24 -2.06
C ARG A 139 -11.05 1.53 -0.58
N ARG A 140 -12.07 2.31 -0.21
CA ARG A 140 -12.42 2.56 1.20
C ARG A 140 -12.91 1.30 1.91
N LEU A 141 -13.76 0.51 1.24
CA LEU A 141 -14.28 -0.75 1.76
C LEU A 141 -13.14 -1.72 2.06
N GLN A 142 -12.19 -1.88 1.13
CA GLN A 142 -11.04 -2.76 1.32
C GLN A 142 -10.17 -2.32 2.49
N ARG A 143 -9.89 -1.01 2.63
CA ARG A 143 -9.16 -0.47 3.79
C ARG A 143 -9.86 -0.80 5.11
N LYS A 144 -11.19 -0.67 5.16
CA LYS A 144 -11.97 -1.00 6.37
C LYS A 144 -11.99 -2.48 6.69
N ARG A 145 -12.07 -3.34 5.68
CA ARG A 145 -11.96 -4.80 5.85
C ARG A 145 -10.58 -5.23 6.34
N ASN A 146 -9.52 -4.65 5.81
CA ASN A 146 -8.15 -4.91 6.28
C ASN A 146 -7.98 -4.47 7.75
N GLU A 147 -8.52 -3.31 8.12
CA GLU A 147 -8.50 -2.83 9.50
C GLU A 147 -9.28 -3.75 10.44
N LEU A 148 -10.49 -4.17 10.04
CA LEU A 148 -11.32 -5.11 10.81
C LEU A 148 -10.62 -6.46 11.01
N SER A 149 -9.99 -7.00 9.96
CA SER A 149 -9.25 -8.26 10.04
C SER A 149 -8.11 -8.20 11.05
N GLU A 150 -7.38 -7.08 11.14
CA GLU A 150 -6.32 -6.93 12.14
C GLU A 150 -6.91 -6.79 13.56
N VAL A 151 -8.00 -6.05 13.73
CA VAL A 151 -8.70 -5.95 15.03
C VAL A 151 -9.15 -7.33 15.50
N ASP A 152 -9.76 -8.13 14.62
CA ASP A 152 -10.19 -9.49 14.94
C ASP A 152 -9.03 -10.40 15.33
N ARG A 153 -7.89 -10.30 14.64
CA ARG A 153 -6.66 -11.02 15.01
C ARG A 153 -6.16 -10.63 16.39
N ILE A 154 -6.13 -9.34 16.71
CA ILE A 154 -5.70 -8.85 18.02
C ILE A 154 -6.64 -9.36 19.11
N ILE A 155 -7.96 -9.24 18.93
CA ILE A 155 -8.95 -9.75 19.88
C ILE A 155 -8.80 -11.27 20.08
N ALA A 156 -8.58 -12.03 19.00
CA ALA A 156 -8.36 -13.47 19.08
C ALA A 156 -7.09 -13.84 19.85
N SER A 157 -6.03 -13.01 19.77
CA SER A 157 -4.77 -13.23 20.49
C SER A 157 -4.82 -12.87 21.99
N ILE A 158 -5.86 -12.15 22.44
CA ILE A 158 -6.06 -11.77 23.85
C ILE A 158 -6.83 -12.86 24.62
N LYS A 159 -7.56 -13.74 23.90
CA LYS A 159 -8.27 -14.87 24.48
C LYS A 159 -7.31 -16.00 24.85
#